data_AF-A0A6N9NU71-F1
#
_entry.id   AF-A0A6N9NU71-F1
#
_cell.length_a   1.000
_cell.length_b   1.000
_cell.length_c   1.000
_cell.angle_alpha   90.00
_cell.angle_beta   90.00
_cell.angle_gamma   90.00
#
_symmetry.space_group_name_H-M   'P 1'
#
loop_
_entity.id
_entity.type
_entity.pdbx_description
1 polymer ?
#
loop_
_entity_poly.entity_id
_entity_poly.type
_entity_poly.pdbx_seq_one_letter_code
_entity_poly.pdbx_strand_id
1 'polypeptide(L)' 'MIECTDFNRLRKGQRVRKYYYSGRTLLHKDGTVEKGLYGDGFAYVRWDNEEGLDINVNMYDVVLLKENEKA' A
#
# COMPACT_ATOMS: atom_id res chain seq x y z
N MET A 1 -5.03 10.69 6.30
CA MET A 1 -3.79 10.33 5.60
C MET A 1 -3.78 10.99 4.23
N ILE A 2 -2.60 11.35 3.71
CA ILE A 2 -2.39 11.92 2.38
C ILE A 2 -1.66 10.88 1.52
N GLU A 3 -2.03 10.81 0.25
CA GLU A 3 -1.37 9.95 -0.74
C GLU A 3 -0.05 10.55 -1.21
N CYS A 4 1.00 9.74 -1.16
CA CYS A 4 2.32 10.04 -1.64
C CYS A 4 2.65 9.02 -2.73
N THR A 5 2.63 9.48 -3.97
CA THR A 5 2.90 8.65 -5.16
C THR A 5 4.39 8.54 -5.46
N ASP A 6 5.19 9.49 -4.98
CA ASP A 6 6.64 9.53 -5.17
C ASP A 6 7.37 8.91 -3.96
N PHE A 7 7.51 7.58 -4.00
CA PHE A 7 8.32 6.84 -3.04
C PHE A 7 9.15 5.77 -3.73
N ASN A 8 10.42 5.65 -3.32
CA ASN A 8 11.34 4.69 -3.91
C ASN A 8 11.33 3.32 -3.22
N ARG A 9 10.72 3.22 -2.02
CA ARG A 9 10.72 2.00 -1.18
C ARG A 9 9.52 1.95 -0.24
N LEU A 10 9.02 0.73 0.00
CA LEU A 10 8.06 0.41 1.05
C LEU A 10 8.79 -0.21 2.26
N ARG A 11 8.50 0.30 3.45
CA ARG A 11 9.08 -0.13 4.73
C ARG A 11 8.00 -0.73 5.62
N LYS A 12 8.41 -1.70 6.45
CA LYS A 12 7.51 -2.29 7.45
C LYS A 12 6.84 -1.19 8.30
N GLY A 13 5.54 -1.35 8.54
CA GLY A 13 4.70 -0.43 9.31
C GLY A 13 4.10 0.71 8.49
N GLN A 14 4.55 0.94 7.25
CA GLN A 14 3.95 1.97 6.41
C GLN A 14 2.55 1.58 5.95
N ARG A 15 1.69 2.58 5.88
CA ARG A 15 0.33 2.46 5.35
C ARG A 15 0.36 2.64 3.84
N VAL A 16 -0.37 1.80 3.13
CA VAL A 16 -0.47 1.84 1.67
C VAL A 16 -1.92 1.71 1.22
N ARG A 17 -2.21 2.19 0.03
CA ARG A 17 -3.51 2.04 -0.64
C ARG A 17 -3.35 1.45 -2.02
N LYS A 18 -4.16 0.44 -2.34
CA LYS A 18 -4.28 -0.13 -3.68
C LYS A 18 -5.62 0.23 -4.27
N TYR A 19 -5.61 0.74 -5.50
CA TYR A 19 -6.81 1.00 -6.28
C TYR A 19 -7.14 -0.19 -7.18
N TYR A 20 -8.42 -0.47 -7.36
CA TYR A 20 -8.89 -1.53 -8.25
C TYR A 20 -10.29 -1.21 -8.78
N TYR A 21 -10.62 -1.75 -9.94
CA TYR A 21 -11.96 -1.63 -10.50
C TYR A 21 -12.83 -2.82 -10.10
N SER A 22 -14.05 -2.53 -9.66
CA SER A 22 -15.13 -3.51 -9.57
C SER A 22 -16.24 -3.09 -10.53
N GLY A 23 -16.27 -3.73 -11.70
CA GLY A 23 -17.07 -3.28 -12.83
C GLY A 23 -16.63 -1.90 -13.32
N ARG A 24 -17.51 -0.90 -13.19
CA ARG A 24 -17.23 0.51 -13.57
C ARG A 24 -16.87 1.40 -12.38
N THR A 25 -16.82 0.86 -11.18
CA THR A 25 -16.55 1.62 -9.96
C THR A 25 -15.09 1.47 -9.58
N LEU A 26 -14.39 2.58 -9.43
CA LEU A 26 -13.05 2.61 -8.85
C LEU A 26 -13.17 2.51 -7.32
N LEU A 27 -12.61 1.45 -6.75
CA LEU A 27 -12.56 1.20 -5.32
C LEU A 27 -11.10 1.21 -4.85
N HIS A 28 -10.93 1.23 -3.53
CA HIS A 28 -9.61 1.12 -2.92
C HIS A 28 -9.65 0.22 -1.69
N LYS A 29 -8.50 -0.37 -1.38
CA LYS A 29 -8.25 -1.02 -0.10
C LYS A 29 -6.96 -0.48 0.51
N ASP A 30 -6.98 -0.32 1.82
CA ASP A 30 -5.85 0.16 2.59
C ASP A 30 -5.23 -1.00 3.37
N GLY A 31 -3.93 -0.91 3.62
CA GLY A 31 -3.20 -1.97 4.30
C GLY A 31 -1.91 -1.48 4.93
N THR A 32 -1.28 -2.35 5.70
CA THR A 32 -0.01 -2.12 6.37
C THR A 32 1.05 -3.04 5.79
N VAL A 33 2.21 -2.48 5.46
CA VAL A 33 3.37 -3.26 5.01
C VAL A 33 3.91 -4.06 6.20
N GLU A 34 3.88 -5.39 6.12
CA GLU A 34 4.42 -6.31 7.13
C GLU A 34 5.89 -6.61 6.89
N LYS A 35 6.28 -6.71 5.61
CA LYS A 35 7.66 -6.87 5.18
C LYS A 35 7.93 -5.93 4.01
N GLY A 36 8.63 -4.84 4.30
CA GLY A 36 9.16 -3.95 3.28
C GLY A 36 10.36 -4.57 2.60
N LEU A 37 10.63 -4.19 1.35
CA LEU A 37 11.77 -4.71 0.60
C LEU A 37 12.62 -3.58 0.00
N TYR A 38 13.91 -3.89 -0.12
CA TYR A 38 14.92 -3.09 -0.78
C TYR A 38 15.29 -3.82 -2.07
N GLY A 39 14.87 -3.28 -3.23
CA GLY A 39 15.07 -3.96 -4.52
C GLY A 39 13.92 -4.93 -4.87
N ASP A 40 13.91 -5.37 -6.14
CA ASP A 40 12.94 -6.26 -6.83
C ASP A 40 11.46 -5.84 -6.84
N GLY A 41 11.06 -4.80 -6.11
CA GLY A 41 9.80 -4.08 -6.35
C GLY A 41 8.55 -4.66 -5.70
N PHE A 42 8.63 -5.78 -4.96
CA PHE A 42 7.48 -6.37 -4.26
C PHE A 42 7.50 -6.09 -2.75
N ALA A 43 6.36 -6.21 -2.07
CA ALA A 43 6.19 -6.03 -0.64
C ALA A 43 5.11 -6.96 -0.10
N TYR A 44 5.17 -7.24 1.21
CA TYR A 44 4.15 -8.06 1.86
C TYR A 44 3.22 -7.13 2.62
N VAL A 45 1.93 -7.17 2.32
CA VAL A 45 0.94 -6.25 2.86
C VAL A 45 -0.20 -7.03 3.51
N ARG A 46 -0.56 -6.61 4.72
CA ARG A 46 -1.80 -7.03 5.37
C ARG A 46 -2.86 -5.98 5.07
N TRP A 47 -3.89 -6.37 4.34
CA TRP A 47 -5.02 -5.51 4.01
C TRP A 47 -6.02 -5.48 5.17
N ASP A 48 -6.61 -4.32 5.46
CA ASP A 48 -7.42 -4.13 6.69
C ASP A 48 -8.65 -5.03 6.75
N ASN A 49 -9.21 -5.40 5.60
CA ASN A 49 -10.44 -6.18 5.48
C ASN A 49 -10.20 -7.59 4.92
N GLU A 50 -8.96 -8.09 4.96
CA GLU A 50 -8.61 -9.43 4.49
C GLU A 50 -7.83 -10.17 5.58
N GLU A 51 -8.17 -11.44 5.82
CA GLU A 51 -7.47 -12.25 6.83
C GLU A 51 -6.06 -12.69 6.38
N GLY A 52 -5.78 -12.60 5.08
CA GLY A 52 -4.55 -13.07 4.46
C GLY A 52 -3.43 -12.04 4.39
N LEU A 53 -2.20 -12.54 4.39
CA LEU A 53 -1.02 -11.74 4.01
C LEU A 53 -0.83 -11.83 2.49
N ASP A 54 -0.91 -10.68 1.81
CA ASP A 54 -0.59 -10.58 0.39
C ASP A 54 0.93 -10.44 0.23
N ILE A 55 1.57 -11.48 -0.30
CA ILE A 55 3.03 -11.57 -0.41
C ILE A 55 3.57 -11.08 -1.77
N ASN A 56 2.69 -10.61 -2.68
CA ASN A 56 3.03 -10.26 -4.06
C ASN A 56 2.57 -8.84 -4.43
N VAL A 57 2.67 -7.89 -3.51
CA VAL A 57 2.27 -6.50 -3.77
C VAL A 57 3.39 -5.75 -4.47
N ASN A 58 3.20 -5.40 -5.74
CA ASN A 58 4.14 -4.54 -6.45
C ASN A 58 4.08 -3.11 -5.90
N MET A 59 5.23 -2.47 -5.69
CA MET A 59 5.31 -1.08 -5.23
C MET A 59 4.62 -0.10 -6.18
N TYR A 60 4.56 -0.41 -7.48
CA TYR A 60 3.89 0.43 -8.48
C TYR A 60 2.36 0.27 -8.48
N ASP A 61 1.82 -0.75 -7.80
CA ASP A 61 0.37 -0.96 -7.67
C ASP A 61 -0.26 -0.16 -6.51
N VAL A 62 0.57 0.47 -5.68
CA VAL A 62 0.14 1.09 -4.43
C VAL A 62 0.66 2.51 -4.29
N VAL A 63 -0.06 3.30 -3.51
CA VAL A 63 0.39 4.62 -3.06
C VAL A 63 0.71 4.58 -1.57
N LEU A 64 1.75 5.30 -1.16
CA LEU A 64 2.10 5.44 0.25
C LEU A 64 1.10 6.39 0.91
N LEU A 65 0.56 5.99 2.06
CA LEU A 65 -0.27 6.85 2.89
C LEU A 65 0.58 7.44 4.01
N LYS A 66 0.70 8.76 4.04
CA LYS A 66 1.34 9.50 5.14
C LYS A 66 0.28 10.07 6.06
N GLU A 67 0.60 10.21 7.34
CA GLU A 67 -0.22 11.04 8.22
C GLU A 67 -0.28 12.45 7.65
N ASN A 68 -1.45 13.09 7.80
CA ASN A 68 -1.56 14.48 7.42
C ASN A 68 -0.80 15.24 8.52
N GLU A 69 0.42 15.70 8.21
CA GLU A 69 1.17 16.60 9.09
C GLU A 69 0.34 17.87 9.24
N LYS A 70 -0.58 17.87 10.21
CA LYS A 70 -1.13 19.12 10.71
C LYS A 70 -0.02 19.79 11.50
N ALA A 71 0.30 21.00 11.07
CA ALA A 71 1.17 21.98 11.68
C ALA A 71 0.97 22.13 13.20
#